data_AF-A0A4S2MAP2-F1
#
_entry.id   AF-A0A4S2MAP2-F1
#
_cell.length_a   1.000
_cell.length_b   1.000
_cell.length_c   1.000
_cell.angle_alpha   90.00
_cell.angle_beta   90.00
_cell.angle_gamma   90.00
#
_symmetry.space_group_name_H-M   'P 1'
#
loop_
_entity.id
_entity.type
_entity.pdbx_description
1 polymer ?
#
loop_
_entity_poly.entity_id
_entity_poly.type
_entity_poly.pdbx_seq_one_letter_code
_entity_poly.pdbx_strand_id
1 'polypeptide(L)'
;MKALLNQAINMHQAIASALMDMKQRPDEPKRVGKLFLNFASTVNAIGCDYSKVHLYIVTGLDKNVDLIERHLTSRGIKFQLARCKQQLCLVFDRLGRYPLLLKEIERYLEHPHVDREDILQAMNVYGEITERCAILRKFKEYDIDILLSTINSWQGVSIDKLGDPILTLRVVVTDVEQDPTDPSPIVLHTTTVDGGVRGGQLSVVMIFPTCVLLLARTQHSNVYEFTPFRRIVNRFAPVVSHSVARTRMRVICSYQPLLT
;
A
#
# COMPACT_ATOMS: atom_id res chain seq x y z
N MET A 1 -8.19 14.27 -2.46
CA MET A 1 -9.21 13.52 -3.23
C MET A 1 -9.83 14.32 -4.38
N LYS A 2 -10.50 15.46 -4.15
CA LYS A 2 -11.14 16.25 -5.24
C LYS A 2 -10.19 16.54 -6.41
N ALA A 3 -8.97 17.00 -6.13
CA ALA A 3 -7.95 17.25 -7.15
C ALA A 3 -7.58 15.97 -7.93
N LEU A 4 -7.39 14.84 -7.25
CA LEU A 4 -7.07 13.55 -7.89
C LEU A 4 -8.21 13.05 -8.78
N LEU A 5 -9.47 13.19 -8.34
CA LEU A 5 -10.63 12.86 -9.17
C LEU A 5 -10.69 13.72 -10.43
N ASN A 6 -10.44 15.03 -10.30
CA ASN A 6 -10.38 15.92 -11.45
C ASN A 6 -9.24 15.55 -12.41
N GLN A 7 -8.06 15.21 -11.88
CA GLN A 7 -6.94 14.72 -12.69
C GLN A 7 -7.30 13.43 -13.42
N ALA A 8 -7.94 12.47 -12.75
CA ALA A 8 -8.39 11.22 -13.36
C ALA A 8 -9.42 11.48 -14.48
N ILE A 9 -10.40 12.34 -14.24
CA ILE A 9 -11.40 12.74 -15.24
C ILE A 9 -10.72 13.37 -16.46
N ASN A 10 -9.85 14.35 -16.24
CA ASN A 10 -9.15 15.06 -17.32
C ASN A 10 -8.27 14.10 -18.13
N MET A 11 -7.56 13.19 -17.47
CA MET A 11 -6.75 12.17 -18.12
C MET A 11 -7.60 11.22 -18.97
N HIS A 12 -8.73 10.73 -18.45
CA HIS A 12 -9.64 9.89 -19.23
C HIS A 12 -10.28 10.63 -20.40
N GLN A 13 -10.63 11.91 -20.23
CA GLN A 13 -11.13 12.76 -21.31
C GLN A 13 -10.08 13.00 -22.39
N ALA A 14 -8.81 13.21 -22.03
CA ALA A 14 -7.72 13.37 -22.98
C ALA A 14 -7.49 12.09 -23.81
N ILE A 15 -7.50 10.92 -23.16
CA ILE A 15 -7.43 9.63 -23.86
C ILE A 15 -8.62 9.48 -24.83
N ALA A 16 -9.84 9.78 -24.37
CA ALA A 16 -11.03 9.67 -25.19
C ALA A 16 -11.00 10.61 -26.40
N SER A 17 -10.58 11.87 -26.21
CA SER A 17 -10.42 12.83 -27.30
C SER A 17 -9.41 12.35 -28.33
N ALA A 18 -8.23 11.90 -27.89
CA ALA A 18 -7.20 11.43 -28.80
C ALA A 18 -7.63 10.18 -29.59
N LEU A 19 -8.41 9.27 -28.98
CA LEU A 19 -9.00 8.14 -29.70
C LEU A 19 -10.05 8.58 -30.73
N MET A 20 -10.88 9.58 -30.40
CA MET A 20 -11.87 10.14 -31.32
C MET A 20 -11.20 10.83 -32.51
N ASP A 21 -10.14 11.60 -32.27
CA ASP A 21 -9.35 12.25 -33.32
C ASP A 21 -8.68 11.22 -34.22
N MET A 22 -8.10 10.16 -33.63
CA MET A 22 -7.52 9.06 -34.38
C MET A 22 -8.58 8.37 -35.26
N LYS A 23 -9.81 8.18 -34.76
CA LYS A 23 -10.91 7.60 -35.55
C LYS A 23 -11.24 8.42 -36.80
N GLN A 24 -11.12 9.74 -36.75
CA GLN A 24 -11.47 10.65 -37.86
C GLN A 24 -10.48 10.63 -39.04
N ARG A 25 -9.33 9.96 -38.92
CA ARG A 25 -8.27 9.93 -39.95
C ARG A 25 -8.16 8.55 -40.62
N PRO A 26 -9.12 8.14 -41.48
CA PRO A 26 -9.21 6.77 -41.97
C PRO A 26 -7.96 6.30 -42.73
N ASP A 27 -7.25 7.21 -43.39
CA ASP A 27 -6.08 6.90 -44.23
C ASP A 27 -4.78 6.73 -43.42
N GLU A 28 -4.77 7.04 -42.12
CA GLU A 28 -3.62 6.87 -41.24
C GLU A 28 -3.69 5.53 -40.48
N PRO A 29 -2.57 4.80 -40.36
CA PRO A 29 -2.52 3.59 -39.53
C PRO A 29 -2.82 3.94 -38.07
N LYS A 30 -3.76 3.22 -37.46
CA LYS A 30 -4.25 3.50 -36.10
C LYS A 30 -3.22 3.02 -35.07
N ARG A 31 -2.51 3.97 -34.44
CA ARG A 31 -1.49 3.65 -33.43
C ARG A 31 -2.01 3.75 -32.00
N VAL A 32 -2.94 2.87 -31.65
CA VAL A 32 -3.60 2.84 -30.33
C VAL A 32 -2.62 2.43 -29.24
N GLY A 33 -1.80 1.40 -29.46
CA GLY A 33 -0.74 0.99 -28.55
C GLY A 33 0.18 2.15 -28.21
N LYS A 34 0.68 2.85 -29.24
CA LYS A 34 1.54 4.03 -29.04
C LYS A 34 0.86 5.11 -28.21
N LEU A 35 -0.43 5.40 -28.49
CA LEU A 35 -1.21 6.36 -27.74
C LEU A 35 -1.28 5.98 -26.25
N PHE A 36 -1.59 4.72 -25.95
CA PHE A 36 -1.71 4.25 -24.57
C PHE A 36 -0.36 4.28 -23.84
N LEU A 37 0.75 3.99 -24.51
CA LEU A 37 2.11 4.13 -23.96
C LEU A 37 2.42 5.59 -23.61
N ASN A 38 2.02 6.55 -24.44
CA ASN A 38 2.22 7.98 -24.16
C ASN A 38 1.49 8.45 -22.88
N PHE A 39 0.34 7.86 -22.57
CA PHE A 39 -0.41 8.16 -21.35
C PHE A 39 0.00 7.33 -20.13
N ALA A 40 0.77 6.25 -20.32
CA ALA A 40 1.01 5.24 -19.28
C ALA A 40 1.63 5.82 -18.00
N SER A 41 2.60 6.72 -18.12
CA SER A 41 3.24 7.36 -16.96
C SER A 41 2.26 8.19 -16.13
N THR A 42 1.38 8.94 -16.81
CA THR A 42 0.34 9.77 -16.17
C THR A 42 -0.73 8.90 -15.52
N VAL A 43 -1.16 7.84 -16.20
CA VAL A 43 -2.12 6.86 -15.66
C VAL A 43 -1.56 6.18 -14.42
N ASN A 44 -0.29 5.76 -14.46
CA ASN A 44 0.39 5.14 -13.33
C ASN A 44 0.45 6.08 -12.12
N ALA A 45 0.87 7.34 -12.32
CA ALA A 45 0.97 8.32 -11.24
C ALA A 45 -0.38 8.57 -10.57
N ILE A 46 -1.42 8.89 -11.36
CA ILE A 46 -2.77 9.15 -10.84
C ILE A 46 -3.35 7.90 -10.16
N GLY A 47 -3.20 6.72 -10.77
CA GLY A 47 -3.67 5.46 -10.21
C GLY A 47 -3.03 5.15 -8.86
N CYS A 48 -1.71 5.30 -8.76
CA CYS A 48 -0.98 5.08 -7.51
C CYS A 48 -1.40 6.06 -6.40
N ASP A 49 -1.51 7.35 -6.71
CA ASP A 49 -1.91 8.35 -5.72
C ASP A 49 -3.37 8.22 -5.31
N TYR A 50 -4.24 7.82 -6.24
CA TYR A 50 -5.63 7.47 -5.92
C TYR A 50 -5.69 6.23 -5.00
N SER A 51 -4.90 5.18 -5.26
CA SER A 51 -4.82 3.99 -4.41
C SER A 51 -4.43 4.32 -2.98
N LYS A 52 -3.47 5.24 -2.77
CA LYS A 52 -3.00 5.64 -1.43
C LYS A 52 -4.08 6.32 -0.59
N VAL A 53 -4.99 7.06 -1.23
CA VAL A 53 -5.98 7.90 -0.54
C VAL A 53 -7.36 7.25 -0.48
N HIS A 54 -7.70 6.39 -1.45
CA HIS A 54 -9.04 5.80 -1.59
C HIS A 54 -9.55 5.18 -0.28
N LEU A 55 -8.73 4.37 0.39
CA LEU A 55 -9.19 3.66 1.57
C LEU A 55 -9.46 4.58 2.76
N TYR A 56 -8.63 5.60 2.98
CA TYR A 56 -8.90 6.63 3.98
C TYR A 56 -10.25 7.31 3.78
N ILE A 57 -10.62 7.57 2.52
CA ILE A 57 -11.93 8.15 2.19
C ILE A 57 -13.05 7.16 2.52
N VAL A 58 -12.94 5.90 2.10
CA VAL A 58 -13.96 4.88 2.38
C VAL A 58 -14.15 4.70 3.89
N THR A 59 -13.06 4.54 4.65
CA THR A 59 -13.09 4.42 6.11
C THR A 59 -13.65 5.69 6.77
N GLY A 60 -13.30 6.87 6.25
CA GLY A 60 -13.85 8.14 6.73
C GLY A 60 -15.35 8.27 6.48
N LEU A 61 -15.84 7.82 5.32
CA LEU A 61 -17.26 7.79 4.99
C LEU A 61 -18.02 6.85 5.93
N ASP A 62 -17.46 5.67 6.23
CA ASP A 62 -18.05 4.72 7.19
C ASP A 62 -18.21 5.34 8.58
N LYS A 63 -17.14 5.94 9.09
CA LYS A 63 -17.13 6.56 10.43
C LYS A 63 -18.10 7.72 10.59
N ASN A 64 -18.44 8.41 9.50
CA ASN A 64 -19.20 9.66 9.53
C ASN A 64 -20.54 9.57 8.80
N VAL A 65 -21.03 8.36 8.50
CA VAL A 65 -22.22 8.14 7.67
C VAL A 65 -23.44 8.91 8.20
N ASP A 66 -23.74 8.83 9.50
CA ASP A 66 -24.91 9.51 10.08
C ASP A 66 -24.82 11.04 10.01
N LEU A 67 -23.62 11.60 10.13
CA LEU A 67 -23.40 13.04 10.01
C LEU A 67 -23.59 13.49 8.56
N ILE A 68 -23.03 12.73 7.62
CA ILE A 68 -23.10 13.00 6.18
C ILE A 68 -24.54 12.86 5.69
N GLU A 69 -25.24 11.80 6.09
CA GLU A 69 -26.65 11.56 5.73
C GLU A 69 -27.56 12.67 6.22
N ARG A 70 -27.44 13.07 7.50
CA ARG A 70 -28.21 14.20 8.04
C ARG A 70 -27.93 15.48 7.27
N HIS A 71 -26.66 15.78 7.00
CA HIS A 71 -26.28 16.99 6.28
C HIS A 71 -26.81 17.01 4.84
N LEU A 72 -26.72 15.91 4.10
CA LEU A 72 -27.21 15.82 2.73
C LEU A 72 -28.74 15.82 2.66
N THR A 73 -29.40 15.13 3.61
CA THR A 73 -30.87 15.13 3.71
C THR A 73 -31.42 16.53 3.99
N SER A 74 -30.73 17.33 4.82
CA SER A 74 -31.10 18.73 5.05
C SER A 74 -31.06 19.61 3.79
N ARG A 75 -30.35 19.15 2.74
CA ARG A 75 -30.26 19.79 1.43
C ARG A 75 -31.12 19.09 0.36
N GLY A 76 -31.97 18.15 0.75
CA GLY A 76 -32.81 17.37 -0.18
C GLY A 76 -32.05 16.32 -1.00
N ILE A 77 -30.81 15.99 -0.62
CA ILE A 77 -29.97 15.01 -1.34
C ILE A 77 -30.05 13.67 -0.64
N LYS A 78 -30.56 12.65 -1.34
CA LYS A 78 -30.55 11.26 -0.85
C LYS A 78 -29.15 10.66 -0.96
N PHE A 79 -28.48 10.46 0.17
CA PHE A 79 -27.19 9.79 0.21
C PHE A 79 -27.35 8.27 0.26
N GLN A 80 -26.46 7.55 -0.42
CA GLN A 80 -26.40 6.09 -0.42
C GLN A 80 -24.93 5.69 -0.29
N LEU A 81 -24.49 5.38 0.93
CA LEU A 81 -23.08 5.07 1.22
C LEU A 81 -22.55 3.95 0.32
N ALA A 82 -23.28 2.85 0.19
CA ALA A 82 -22.88 1.70 -0.64
C ALA A 82 -22.64 2.10 -2.11
N ARG A 83 -23.55 2.90 -2.68
CA ARG A 83 -23.41 3.41 -4.05
C ARG A 83 -22.22 4.36 -4.18
N CYS A 84 -22.00 5.23 -3.21
CA CYS A 84 -20.85 6.14 -3.20
C CYS A 84 -19.53 5.37 -3.21
N LYS A 85 -19.38 4.35 -2.35
CA LYS A 85 -18.19 3.48 -2.34
C LYS A 85 -18.00 2.75 -3.66
N GLN A 86 -19.08 2.18 -4.21
CA GLN A 86 -19.03 1.51 -5.52
C GLN A 86 -18.54 2.46 -6.62
N GLN A 87 -19.02 3.71 -6.64
CA GLN A 87 -18.59 4.71 -7.61
C GLN A 87 -17.10 5.08 -7.46
N LEU A 88 -16.58 5.15 -6.23
CA LEU A 88 -15.15 5.37 -5.99
C LEU A 88 -14.28 4.21 -6.48
N CYS A 89 -14.80 2.97 -6.46
CA CYS A 89 -14.12 1.80 -7.00
C CYS A 89 -14.04 1.76 -8.52
N LEU A 90 -14.95 2.46 -9.24
CA LEU A 90 -14.99 2.44 -10.72
C LEU A 90 -13.68 2.92 -11.38
N VAL A 91 -12.89 3.74 -10.68
CA VAL A 91 -11.56 4.15 -11.16
C VAL A 91 -10.66 2.92 -11.35
N PHE A 92 -10.64 2.00 -10.38
CA PHE A 92 -9.85 0.77 -10.47
C PHE A 92 -10.43 -0.20 -11.49
N ASP A 93 -11.76 -0.34 -11.55
CA ASP A 93 -12.42 -1.17 -12.56
C ASP A 93 -12.08 -0.69 -13.97
N ARG A 94 -12.02 0.64 -14.17
CA ARG A 94 -11.62 1.22 -15.45
C ARG A 94 -10.17 0.93 -15.78
N LEU A 95 -9.25 1.07 -14.82
CA LEU A 95 -7.84 0.74 -15.02
C LEU A 95 -7.66 -0.74 -15.42
N GLY A 96 -8.32 -1.66 -14.72
CA GLY A 96 -8.27 -3.08 -15.01
C GLY A 96 -8.86 -3.48 -16.36
N ARG A 97 -9.68 -2.62 -16.99
CA ARG A 97 -10.22 -2.87 -18.34
C ARG A 97 -9.23 -2.55 -19.46
N TYR A 98 -8.24 -1.68 -19.24
CA TYR A 98 -7.35 -1.28 -20.33
C TYR A 98 -6.53 -2.43 -20.93
N PRO A 99 -5.90 -3.32 -20.15
CA PRO A 99 -5.20 -4.47 -20.71
C PRO A 99 -6.12 -5.38 -21.54
N LEU A 100 -7.37 -5.57 -21.08
CA LEU A 100 -8.36 -6.40 -21.77
C LEU A 100 -8.81 -5.79 -23.09
N LEU A 101 -9.05 -4.47 -23.10
CA LEU A 101 -9.43 -3.74 -24.31
C LEU A 101 -8.29 -3.73 -25.34
N LEU A 102 -7.04 -3.53 -24.89
CA LEU A 102 -5.87 -3.57 -25.76
C LEU A 102 -5.65 -4.97 -26.34
N LYS A 103 -5.85 -6.03 -25.54
CA LYS A 103 -5.83 -7.42 -26.01
C LYS A 103 -6.87 -7.68 -27.09
N GLU A 104 -8.07 -7.15 -26.92
CA GLU A 104 -9.12 -7.31 -27.91
C GLU A 104 -8.78 -6.58 -29.21
N ILE A 105 -8.18 -5.39 -29.14
CA ILE A 105 -7.70 -4.67 -30.34
C ILE A 105 -6.61 -5.49 -31.05
N GLU A 106 -5.65 -6.04 -30.31
CA GLU A 106 -4.57 -6.87 -30.86
C GLU A 106 -5.10 -8.06 -31.67
N ARG A 107 -6.17 -8.70 -31.19
CA ARG A 107 -6.79 -9.86 -31.84
C ARG A 107 -7.34 -9.56 -33.24
N TYR A 108 -7.69 -8.30 -33.51
CA TYR A 108 -8.27 -7.85 -34.78
C TYR A 108 -7.28 -7.07 -35.65
N LEU A 109 -6.02 -6.92 -35.23
CA LEU A 109 -5.01 -6.30 -36.06
C LEU A 109 -4.63 -7.22 -37.23
N GLU A 110 -4.48 -6.62 -38.41
CA GLU A 110 -3.92 -7.27 -39.59
C GLU A 110 -2.45 -7.67 -39.34
N HIS A 111 -1.99 -8.70 -40.05
CA HIS A 111 -0.59 -9.14 -39.98
C HIS A 111 0.11 -8.85 -41.30
N PRO A 112 1.16 -8.00 -41.34
CA PRO A 112 1.75 -7.22 -40.24
C PRO A 112 1.08 -5.84 -40.02
N HIS A 113 1.00 -5.38 -38.76
CA HIS A 113 0.54 -4.03 -38.40
C HIS A 113 1.58 -3.26 -37.60
N VAL A 114 1.77 -1.98 -37.91
CA VAL A 114 2.81 -1.07 -37.36
C VAL A 114 2.71 -0.85 -35.85
N ASP A 115 1.51 -1.02 -35.29
CA ASP A 115 1.21 -0.79 -33.87
C ASP A 115 1.21 -2.07 -33.02
N ARG A 116 1.39 -3.24 -33.64
CA ARG A 116 1.21 -4.52 -32.96
C ARG A 116 2.12 -4.67 -31.73
N GLU A 117 3.39 -4.33 -31.86
CA GLU A 117 4.37 -4.37 -30.77
C GLU A 117 4.03 -3.37 -29.65
N ASP A 118 3.66 -2.14 -30.02
CA ASP A 118 3.24 -1.11 -29.07
C ASP A 118 1.98 -1.53 -28.30
N ILE A 119 1.03 -2.25 -28.93
CA ILE A 119 -0.14 -2.79 -28.21
C ILE A 119 0.28 -3.86 -27.20
N LEU A 120 1.14 -4.80 -27.58
CA LEU A 120 1.63 -5.83 -26.67
C LEU A 120 2.36 -5.21 -25.47
N GLN A 121 3.19 -4.19 -25.73
CA GLN A 121 3.86 -3.44 -24.67
C GLN A 121 2.86 -2.68 -23.79
N ALA A 122 1.88 -1.99 -24.38
CA ALA A 122 0.85 -1.28 -23.63
C ALA A 122 0.01 -2.24 -22.75
N MET A 123 -0.32 -3.42 -23.25
CA MET A 123 -1.02 -4.45 -22.46
C MET A 123 -0.22 -4.81 -21.19
N ASN A 124 1.08 -5.09 -21.33
CA ASN A 124 1.93 -5.42 -20.21
C ASN A 124 2.02 -4.26 -19.21
N VAL A 125 2.33 -3.05 -19.69
CA VAL A 125 2.47 -1.86 -18.85
C VAL A 125 1.18 -1.55 -18.07
N TYR A 126 0.01 -1.62 -18.70
CA TYR A 126 -1.25 -1.38 -17.99
C TYR A 126 -1.63 -2.53 -17.04
N GLY A 127 -1.18 -3.76 -17.32
CA GLY A 127 -1.27 -4.89 -16.39
C GLY A 127 -0.49 -4.60 -15.10
N GLU A 128 0.78 -4.21 -15.24
CA GLU A 128 1.65 -3.83 -14.12
C GLU A 128 1.10 -2.63 -13.33
N ILE A 129 0.54 -1.62 -14.02
CA ILE A 129 -0.11 -0.49 -13.34
C ILE A 129 -1.27 -0.97 -12.47
N THR A 130 -2.11 -1.85 -13.00
CA THR A 130 -3.28 -2.39 -12.29
C THR A 130 -2.84 -3.18 -11.05
N GLU A 131 -1.84 -4.04 -11.20
CA GLU A 131 -1.25 -4.81 -10.10
C GLU A 131 -0.63 -3.91 -9.04
N ARG A 132 0.18 -2.93 -9.44
CA ARG A 132 0.79 -1.94 -8.53
C ARG A 132 -0.28 -1.19 -7.74
N CYS A 133 -1.36 -0.75 -8.39
CA CYS A 133 -2.47 -0.09 -7.72
C CYS A 133 -3.16 -1.02 -6.70
N ALA A 134 -3.32 -2.30 -7.01
CA ALA A 134 -3.90 -3.29 -6.10
C ALA A 134 -3.00 -3.56 -4.88
N ILE A 135 -1.69 -3.71 -5.08
CA ILE A 135 -0.71 -3.88 -4.02
C ILE A 135 -0.73 -2.68 -3.07
N LEU A 136 -0.73 -1.45 -3.61
CA LEU A 136 -0.80 -0.23 -2.80
C LEU A 136 -2.08 -0.15 -1.96
N ARG A 137 -3.23 -0.56 -2.50
CA ARG A 137 -4.47 -0.62 -1.72
C ARG A 137 -4.36 -1.61 -0.57
N LYS A 138 -3.80 -2.80 -0.83
CA LYS A 138 -3.59 -3.82 0.21
C LYS A 138 -2.64 -3.34 1.30
N PHE A 139 -1.56 -2.63 0.94
CA PHE A 139 -0.70 -2.00 1.94
C PHE A 139 -1.46 -0.97 2.78
N LYS A 140 -2.32 -0.16 2.15
CA LYS A 140 -3.14 0.81 2.88
C LYS A 140 -4.20 0.17 3.77
N GLU A 141 -4.75 -0.99 3.39
CA GLU A 141 -5.62 -1.80 4.26
C GLU A 141 -4.87 -2.18 5.53
N TYR A 142 -3.66 -2.71 5.41
CA TYR A 142 -2.83 -3.04 6.57
C TYR A 142 -2.47 -1.83 7.42
N ASP A 143 -2.10 -0.70 6.80
CA ASP A 143 -1.79 0.53 7.52
C ASP A 143 -3.00 0.98 8.36
N ILE A 144 -4.17 1.09 7.72
CA ILE A 144 -5.39 1.57 8.36
C ILE A 144 -5.83 0.62 9.47
N ASP A 145 -5.77 -0.69 9.27
CA ASP A 145 -6.12 -1.67 10.31
C ASP A 145 -5.31 -1.46 11.59
N ILE A 146 -4.01 -1.16 11.46
CA ILE A 146 -3.15 -0.89 12.61
C ILE A 146 -3.43 0.50 13.19
N LEU A 147 -3.63 1.52 12.36
CA LEU A 147 -3.96 2.88 12.83
C LEU A 147 -5.31 2.93 13.59
N LEU A 148 -6.23 2.00 13.29
CA LEU A 148 -7.51 1.85 14.00
C LEU A 148 -7.44 0.92 15.22
N SER A 149 -6.32 0.22 15.41
CA SER A 149 -6.13 -0.73 16.49
C SER A 149 -5.93 -0.04 17.84
N THR A 150 -6.13 -0.79 18.93
CA THR A 150 -5.75 -0.32 20.26
C THR A 150 -4.26 -0.57 20.48
N ILE A 151 -3.50 0.49 20.77
CA ILE A 151 -2.08 0.37 21.08
C ILE A 151 -1.85 0.61 22.57
N ASN A 152 -1.55 -0.46 23.29
CA ASN A 152 -1.24 -0.42 24.72
C ASN A 152 0.15 0.17 24.95
N SER A 153 0.34 0.79 26.12
CA SER A 153 1.63 1.33 26.57
C SER A 153 2.21 2.47 25.71
N TRP A 154 1.45 2.99 24.74
CA TRP A 154 1.81 4.18 23.98
C TRP A 154 1.43 5.44 24.77
N GLN A 155 2.43 6.25 25.11
CA GLN A 155 2.26 7.51 25.88
C GLN A 155 2.40 8.77 25.00
N GLY A 156 2.55 8.60 23.68
CA GLY A 156 2.71 9.71 22.75
C GLY A 156 1.38 10.32 22.32
N VAL A 157 1.45 11.18 21.30
CA VAL A 157 0.25 11.69 20.62
C VAL A 157 -0.56 10.53 20.03
N SER A 158 -1.88 10.68 20.00
CA SER A 158 -2.76 9.69 19.39
C SER A 158 -2.27 9.33 17.98
N ILE A 159 -2.28 8.04 17.64
CA ILE A 159 -1.63 7.51 16.43
C ILE A 159 -2.22 8.07 15.14
N ASP A 160 -3.51 8.40 15.14
CA ASP A 160 -4.19 9.12 14.06
C ASP A 160 -3.56 10.50 13.75
N LYS A 161 -2.86 11.10 14.73
CA LYS A 161 -2.17 12.39 14.57
C LYS A 161 -0.74 12.26 14.05
N LEU A 162 -0.19 11.04 13.95
CA LEU A 162 1.15 10.81 13.39
C LEU A 162 1.17 10.89 11.85
N GLY A 163 0.00 10.91 11.23
CA GLY A 163 -0.15 10.98 9.77
C GLY A 163 -0.06 9.61 9.10
N ASP A 164 0.23 9.62 7.80
CA ASP A 164 0.34 8.39 7.01
C ASP A 164 1.72 7.75 7.22
N PRO A 165 1.81 6.45 7.54
CA PRO A 165 3.10 5.77 7.62
C PRO A 165 3.79 5.76 6.25
N ILE A 166 5.09 6.01 6.27
CA ILE A 166 6.00 5.88 5.13
C ILE A 166 6.18 4.40 4.78
N LEU A 167 6.30 3.56 5.81
CA LEU A 167 6.57 2.14 5.66
C LEU A 167 5.99 1.34 6.84
N THR A 168 5.35 0.23 6.53
CA THR A 168 4.84 -0.74 7.50
C THR A 168 5.41 -2.12 7.15
N LEU A 169 6.16 -2.73 8.06
CA LEU A 169 6.81 -4.03 7.88
C LEU A 169 6.43 -4.98 9.00
N ARG A 170 6.09 -6.22 8.64
CA ARG A 170 6.02 -7.32 9.60
C ARG A 170 7.43 -7.82 9.86
N VAL A 171 7.79 -7.93 11.12
CA VAL A 171 9.11 -8.39 11.55
C VAL A 171 8.95 -9.44 12.66
N VAL A 172 9.92 -10.33 12.79
CA VAL A 172 10.04 -11.19 13.96
C VAL A 172 11.16 -10.61 14.82
N VAL A 173 10.83 -10.26 16.06
CA VAL A 173 11.82 -9.76 17.02
C VAL A 173 12.25 -10.93 17.88
N THR A 174 13.54 -11.27 17.85
CA THR A 174 14.14 -12.29 18.69
C THR A 174 15.15 -11.62 19.62
N ASP A 175 15.09 -11.97 20.91
CA ASP A 175 16.16 -11.61 21.85
C ASP A 175 17.37 -12.50 21.55
N VAL A 176 18.50 -11.89 21.19
CA VAL A 176 19.77 -12.58 21.01
C VAL A 176 20.68 -12.18 22.16
N GLU A 177 20.89 -13.09 23.10
CA GLU A 177 21.94 -12.96 24.10
C GLU A 177 23.26 -13.41 23.45
N GLN A 178 24.16 -12.45 23.19
CA GLN A 178 25.53 -12.74 22.78
C GLN A 178 26.46 -12.57 23.99
N ASP A 179 27.30 -13.57 24.22
CA ASP A 179 28.44 -13.43 25.13
C ASP A 179 29.44 -12.44 24.50
N PRO A 180 29.77 -11.30 25.16
CA PRO A 180 30.67 -10.29 24.60
C PRO A 180 32.08 -10.80 24.27
N THR A 181 32.45 -11.99 24.77
CA THR A 181 33.73 -12.66 24.51
C THR A 181 33.76 -13.56 23.28
N ASP A 182 32.62 -13.84 22.64
CA ASP A 182 32.56 -14.68 21.44
C ASP A 182 32.49 -13.84 20.15
N PRO A 183 33.54 -13.84 19.30
CA PRO A 183 33.56 -13.09 18.03
C PRO A 183 32.75 -13.77 16.92
N SER A 184 32.10 -14.92 17.19
CA SER A 184 31.39 -15.69 16.18
C SER A 184 30.19 -14.93 15.60
N PRO A 185 29.97 -14.99 14.27
CA PRO A 185 28.80 -14.38 13.65
C PRO A 185 27.50 -15.04 14.15
N ILE A 186 26.48 -14.23 14.45
CA ILE A 186 25.16 -14.72 14.84
C ILE A 186 24.55 -15.49 13.66
N VAL A 187 24.43 -16.80 13.79
CA VAL A 187 23.71 -17.66 12.83
C VAL A 187 22.28 -17.83 13.32
N LEU A 188 21.35 -17.09 12.72
CA LEU A 188 19.91 -17.29 12.94
C LEU A 188 19.42 -18.45 12.07
N HIS A 189 19.21 -19.61 12.67
CA HIS A 189 18.57 -20.73 11.97
C HIS A 189 17.05 -20.50 11.91
N THR A 190 16.54 -20.06 10.76
CA THR A 190 15.10 -20.13 10.47
C THR A 190 14.74 -21.54 10.01
N THR A 191 14.47 -22.44 10.96
CA THR A 191 13.80 -23.70 10.64
C THR A 191 12.28 -23.48 10.65
N THR A 192 11.67 -23.64 9.49
CA THR A 192 10.22 -23.84 9.36
C THR A 192 9.97 -25.34 9.38
N VAL A 193 9.28 -25.87 10.39
CA VAL A 193 8.31 -26.99 10.37
C VAL A 193 7.76 -27.11 11.80
N ASP A 194 6.43 -27.12 11.92
CA ASP A 194 5.60 -27.56 13.06
C ASP A 194 6.08 -27.31 14.50
N GLY A 195 5.38 -26.38 15.18
CA GLY A 195 5.21 -26.43 16.64
C GLY A 195 6.33 -25.80 17.48
N GLY A 196 6.20 -24.50 17.75
CA GLY A 196 6.84 -23.87 18.91
C GLY A 196 8.21 -23.22 18.66
N VAL A 197 8.21 -22.00 18.15
CA VAL A 197 9.38 -21.12 18.21
C VAL A 197 9.61 -20.72 19.66
N ARG A 198 10.72 -21.16 20.28
CA ARG A 198 11.24 -20.44 21.46
C ARG A 198 11.81 -19.10 20.98
N GLY A 199 11.04 -18.03 21.17
CA GLY A 199 11.61 -16.69 21.41
C GLY A 199 11.42 -15.60 20.35
N GLY A 200 10.68 -15.83 19.26
CA GLY A 200 10.40 -14.78 18.26
C GLY A 200 9.03 -14.13 18.44
N GLN A 201 8.97 -12.86 18.85
CA GLN A 201 7.73 -12.09 18.92
C GLN A 201 7.40 -11.46 17.57
N LEU A 202 6.30 -11.91 16.94
CA LEU A 202 5.79 -11.28 15.71
C LEU A 202 5.36 -9.84 16.03
N SER A 203 6.01 -8.90 15.35
CA SER A 203 5.84 -7.47 15.57
C SER A 203 5.67 -6.74 14.24
N VAL A 204 5.24 -5.49 14.31
CA VAL A 204 5.14 -4.59 13.16
C VAL A 204 6.00 -3.36 13.43
N VAL A 205 6.83 -3.02 12.46
CA VAL A 205 7.55 -1.74 12.44
C VAL A 205 6.78 -0.78 11.55
N MET A 206 6.37 0.35 12.11
CA MET A 206 5.77 1.46 11.37
C MET A 206 6.71 2.66 11.41
N ILE A 207 7.07 3.17 10.24
CA ILE A 207 7.91 4.34 10.07
C ILE A 207 7.02 5.52 9.67
N PHE A 208 6.98 6.54 10.51
CA PHE A 208 6.34 7.83 10.24
C PHE A 208 7.41 8.89 9.95
N PRO A 209 7.05 10.04 9.36
CA PRO A 209 8.00 11.13 9.15
C PRO A 209 8.65 11.63 10.44
N THR A 210 7.95 11.53 11.56
CA THR A 210 8.39 12.08 12.86
C THR A 210 8.85 11.03 13.87
N CYS A 211 8.58 9.75 13.65
CA CYS A 211 8.91 8.68 14.61
C CYS A 211 8.86 7.28 14.00
N VAL A 212 9.41 6.29 14.71
CA VAL A 212 9.29 4.87 14.40
C VAL A 212 8.59 4.16 15.55
N LEU A 213 7.61 3.33 15.25
CA LEU A 213 6.90 2.49 16.21
C LEU A 213 7.25 1.03 15.99
N LEU A 214 7.54 0.32 17.08
CA LEU A 214 7.60 -1.14 17.10
C LEU A 214 6.40 -1.64 17.91
N LEU A 215 5.55 -2.42 17.24
CA LEU A 215 4.27 -2.85 17.75
C LEU A 215 4.24 -4.38 17.84
N ALA A 216 4.31 -4.91 19.05
CA ALA A 216 4.15 -6.33 19.29
C ALA A 216 2.69 -6.74 19.10
N ARG A 217 2.46 -7.83 18.36
CA ARG A 217 1.11 -8.38 18.22
C ARG A 217 0.72 -9.10 19.51
N THR A 218 -0.43 -8.77 20.08
CA THR A 218 -0.97 -9.48 21.25
C THR A 218 -1.81 -10.70 20.83
N GLN A 219 -2.28 -11.50 21.79
CA GLN A 219 -3.20 -12.61 21.53
C GLN A 219 -4.59 -12.14 21.09
N HIS A 220 -4.96 -10.89 21.40
CA HIS A 220 -6.23 -10.30 20.96
C HIS A 220 -6.08 -9.72 19.55
N SER A 221 -7.05 -10.03 18.67
CA SER A 221 -7.15 -9.38 17.37
C SER A 221 -7.31 -7.86 17.56
N ASN A 222 -6.51 -7.06 16.83
CA ASN A 222 -6.55 -5.59 16.83
C ASN A 222 -6.07 -4.91 18.13
N VAL A 223 -5.32 -5.61 18.98
CA VAL A 223 -4.58 -4.99 20.09
C VAL A 223 -3.09 -5.21 19.88
N TYR A 224 -2.35 -4.10 19.83
CA TYR A 224 -0.90 -4.09 19.72
C TYR A 224 -0.30 -3.55 21.02
N GLU A 225 0.86 -4.05 21.39
CA GLU A 225 1.64 -3.51 22.50
C GLU A 225 2.80 -2.69 21.94
N PHE A 226 2.86 -1.41 22.29
CA PHE A 226 4.01 -0.59 21.94
C PHE A 226 5.23 -1.07 22.71
N THR A 227 6.29 -1.40 21.99
CA THR A 227 7.58 -1.78 22.56
C THR A 227 8.50 -0.57 22.51
N PRO A 228 8.77 0.10 23.65
CA PRO A 228 9.74 1.19 23.68
C PRO A 228 11.10 0.67 23.24
N PHE A 229 11.78 1.39 22.36
CA PHE A 229 13.18 1.10 22.02
C PHE A 229 14.07 1.03 23.27
N ARG A 230 13.75 1.81 24.32
CA ARG A 230 14.41 1.71 25.63
C ARG A 230 14.13 0.41 26.37
N ARG A 231 12.95 -0.23 26.23
CA ARG A 231 12.64 -1.53 26.86
C ARG A 231 13.33 -2.70 26.18
N ILE A 232 13.73 -2.54 24.91
CA ILE A 232 14.60 -3.51 24.23
C ILE A 232 16.02 -3.44 24.82
N VAL A 233 16.43 -2.27 25.33
CA VAL A 233 17.68 -2.09 26.09
C VAL A 233 17.50 -2.44 27.59
N ASN A 234 16.32 -2.18 28.16
CA ASN A 234 16.04 -2.25 29.60
C ASN A 234 15.39 -3.56 30.10
N ARG A 235 15.36 -4.65 29.31
CA ARG A 235 15.32 -5.99 29.93
C ARG A 235 16.60 -6.30 30.74
N PHE A 236 17.57 -5.39 30.72
CA PHE A 236 18.66 -5.32 31.67
C PHE A 236 18.50 -4.04 32.52
N ALA A 237 17.81 -4.14 33.65
CA ALA A 237 18.15 -3.27 34.77
C ALA A 237 19.44 -3.83 35.40
N PRO A 238 20.40 -2.96 35.77
CA PRO A 238 21.75 -3.35 36.10
C PRO A 238 21.80 -3.97 37.50
N VAL A 239 22.33 -5.19 37.62
CA VAL A 239 23.10 -5.51 38.83
C VAL A 239 24.42 -4.77 38.66
N VAL A 240 24.60 -3.77 39.50
CA VAL A 240 25.73 -2.87 39.54
C VAL A 240 27.04 -3.65 39.49
N SER A 241 27.85 -3.42 38.46
CA SER A 241 29.32 -3.33 38.58
C SER A 241 29.92 -2.74 37.32
N HIS A 242 30.90 -1.86 37.55
CA HIS A 242 31.64 -1.09 36.56
C HIS A 242 32.14 -1.92 35.37
N SER A 243 31.73 -1.55 34.16
CA SER A 243 32.59 -1.45 32.96
C SER A 243 31.72 -1.10 31.74
N VAL A 244 32.29 -0.28 30.88
CA VAL A 244 31.68 0.33 29.70
C VAL A 244 31.51 -0.72 28.60
N ALA A 245 30.29 -0.98 28.13
CA ALA A 245 30.04 -1.56 26.80
C ALA A 245 28.64 -1.18 26.30
N ARG A 246 28.58 -0.40 25.20
CA ARG A 246 27.34 -0.06 24.51
C ARG A 246 26.90 -1.22 23.61
N THR A 247 25.81 -1.88 23.95
CA THR A 247 25.14 -2.87 23.08
C THR A 247 24.57 -2.18 21.83
N ARG A 248 25.07 -2.55 20.63
CA ARG A 248 24.48 -2.14 19.35
C ARG A 248 23.44 -3.19 18.94
N MET A 249 22.17 -2.80 18.92
CA MET A 249 21.09 -3.63 18.38
C MET A 249 21.14 -3.62 16.83
N ARG A 250 21.16 -4.80 16.20
CA ARG A 250 20.88 -4.97 14.77
C ARG A 250 19.46 -5.47 14.61
N VAL A 251 18.58 -4.66 14.00
CA VAL A 251 17.29 -5.15 13.51
C VAL A 251 17.58 -5.98 12.27
N ILE A 252 17.47 -7.30 12.37
CA ILE A 252 17.58 -8.20 11.23
C ILE A 252 16.18 -8.27 10.60
N CYS A 253 15.92 -7.39 9.64
CA CYS A 253 14.73 -7.49 8.80
C CYS A 253 14.91 -8.69 7.87
N SER A 254 14.29 -9.83 8.17
CA SER A 254 14.09 -10.86 7.16
C SER A 254 13.04 -10.37 6.17
N TYR A 255 13.50 -9.87 5.02
CA TYR A 255 12.63 -9.60 3.89
C TYR A 255 12.22 -10.97 3.32
N GLN A 256 10.98 -11.40 3.58
CA GLN A 256 10.36 -12.45 2.80
C GLN A 256 9.69 -11.75 1.61
N PRO A 257 10.31 -11.74 0.41
CA PRO A 257 9.58 -11.28 -0.75
C PRO A 257 8.38 -12.23 -0.93
N LEU A 258 7.18 -11.66 -1.04
CA LEU A 258 6.06 -12.35 -1.65
C LEU A 258 6.44 -12.52 -3.12
N LEU A 259 7.17 -13.59 -3.41
CA LEU A 259 7.53 -13.97 -4.77
C LEU A 259 6.39 -14.80 -5.36
N THR A 260 5.96 -14.29 -6.52
CA THR A 260 5.29 -14.92 -7.67
C THR A 260 3.96 -15.63 -7.45
#